data_AF-A0A919NV56-F1
#
_entry.id   AF-A0A919NV56-F1
#
_cell.length_a   1.000
_cell.length_b   1.000
_cell.length_c   1.000
_cell.angle_alpha   90.00
_cell.angle_beta   90.00
_cell.angle_gamma   90.00
#
_symmetry.space_group_name_H-M   'P 1'
#
loop_
_entity.id
_entity.type
_entity.pdbx_description
1 polymer ?
#
loop_
_entity_poly.entity_id
_entity_poly.type
_entity_poly.pdbx_seq_one_letter_code
_entity_poly.pdbx_strand_id
1 'polypeptide(L)'
;MITDVVGGLGAGVGVDLAPDGSIAYVVEWSNGELIRVEIRTGEVETVLTGLSFPQDVIRHWDSGRMFVSERTGSIREVFGPNESTTIDNSGGAPHQLALSPKADRLYVVCYDSGELRMIDLATKVSTVLYSGLGHPVGLLVDDAERTAWVTEQDTARISVIDLAAPAIVETIGGRTAPFFLAFDAARAGLHCVQRDPSNSLQGLTFGPLVPASVTTGLAWRPSGVGPNQDDSLIAIATDQKLQVISAGPLPPIVPPPAPFSVETVRFDDDRRTAIPLSLDATTPVSTPEWVAGVRSHPAAYEMGTLVRVQVTLRRGLGWTPGAAYALGAVGTLGGVRRATVTPVFGPSGISAPIDMEFMYPLPRSVQALSISLDWYARDTPGAGVPVTVGSSWHRIFTVLRRPVAEPWISRRPWASALDRACGYASGAVDEVTAAAAVTQAYNASGVISYDTVSGNTMYGWAPFQLTEMLERLAGGVGLGGKVNCTDSANTVSTLANVLGCELWQSRMASSFDLNPLLAIGTGAWAVPFNGGFSYHEVAWTNGATDTDLVYDGCLHVDGDADPGTAPHTPLLPINMVFGDCTSLTYRRRLCPPTPSGCAQCQPQPGTRQRRSIA
;
A
#
# COMPACT_ATOMS: atom_id res chain seq x y z
N MET A 1 4.64 26.30 16.60
CA MET A 1 5.68 25.28 16.36
C MET A 1 5.07 23.90 16.51
N ILE A 2 5.54 22.92 15.74
CA ILE A 2 5.11 21.52 15.86
C ILE A 2 6.12 20.79 16.74
N THR A 3 5.65 20.03 17.73
CA THR A 3 6.48 19.19 18.59
C THR A 3 5.94 17.77 18.63
N ASP A 4 6.82 16.78 18.47
CA ASP A 4 6.47 15.36 18.62
C ASP A 4 6.38 15.03 20.12
N VAL A 5 5.23 14.52 20.57
CA VAL A 5 5.02 14.10 21.96
C VAL A 5 5.26 12.60 22.10
N VAL A 6 4.66 11.81 21.20
CA VAL A 6 4.78 10.35 21.17
C VAL A 6 5.00 9.91 19.73
N GLY A 7 5.95 8.99 19.52
CA GLY A 7 6.09 8.24 18.27
C GLY A 7 5.63 6.79 18.43
N GLY A 8 5.51 6.08 17.31
CA GLY A 8 5.16 4.66 17.33
C GLY A 8 3.67 4.37 17.46
N LEU A 9 2.78 5.32 17.17
CA LEU A 9 1.34 5.05 17.20
C LEU A 9 0.96 4.04 16.11
N GLY A 10 0.13 3.06 16.43
CA GLY A 10 -0.43 2.13 15.46
C GLY A 10 -1.59 2.74 14.69
N ALA A 11 -1.30 3.68 13.78
CA ALA A 11 -2.28 4.49 13.07
C ALA A 11 -3.18 5.30 14.03
N GLY A 12 -2.65 6.38 14.61
CA GLY A 12 -3.43 7.27 15.48
C GLY A 12 -4.51 8.02 14.70
N VAL A 13 -5.77 7.99 15.17
CA VAL A 13 -6.91 8.64 14.48
C VAL A 13 -7.48 9.79 15.29
N GLY A 14 -8.47 9.56 16.16
CA GLY A 14 -9.04 10.59 17.01
C GLY A 14 -8.17 10.93 18.22
N VAL A 15 -8.24 12.19 18.63
CA VAL A 15 -7.59 12.70 19.84
C VAL A 15 -8.51 13.69 20.54
N ASP A 16 -8.60 13.56 21.86
CA ASP A 16 -9.28 14.53 22.73
C ASP A 16 -8.30 15.02 23.80
N LEU A 17 -8.10 16.34 23.88
CA LEU A 17 -7.12 16.98 24.74
C LEU A 17 -7.82 17.63 25.94
N ALA A 18 -7.26 17.43 27.14
CA ALA A 18 -7.77 18.04 28.35
C ALA A 18 -7.80 19.58 28.23
N PRO A 19 -8.77 20.26 28.86
CA PRO A 19 -8.86 21.73 28.86
C PRO A 19 -7.56 22.44 29.27
N ASP A 20 -6.80 21.85 30.19
CA ASP A 20 -5.52 22.35 30.68
C ASP A 20 -4.29 21.96 29.82
N GLY A 21 -4.50 21.14 28.77
CA GLY A 21 -3.46 20.66 27.86
C GLY A 21 -2.53 19.60 28.46
N SER A 22 -2.84 19.02 29.62
CA SER A 22 -1.95 18.05 30.30
C SER A 22 -2.05 16.64 29.72
N ILE A 23 -3.26 16.19 29.40
CA ILE A 23 -3.56 14.79 29.04
C ILE A 23 -4.31 14.74 27.73
N ALA A 24 -3.89 13.86 26.83
CA ALA A 24 -4.65 13.49 25.64
C ALA A 24 -5.13 12.03 25.72
N TYR A 25 -6.34 11.78 25.24
CA TYR A 25 -6.80 10.44 24.90
C TYR A 25 -6.70 10.27 23.39
N VAL A 26 -6.13 9.16 22.93
CA VAL A 26 -5.90 8.88 21.50
C VAL A 26 -6.33 7.45 21.18
N VAL A 27 -7.01 7.26 20.06
CA VAL A 27 -7.31 5.92 19.55
C VAL A 27 -6.27 5.46 18.54
N GLU A 28 -5.81 4.22 18.67
CA GLU A 28 -4.90 3.55 17.76
C GLU A 28 -5.69 2.56 16.90
N TRP A 29 -5.96 2.93 15.65
CA TRP A 29 -6.78 2.16 14.71
C TRP A 29 -6.26 0.73 14.52
N SER A 30 -4.95 0.58 14.26
CA SER A 30 -4.34 -0.72 13.91
C SER A 30 -4.20 -1.63 15.13
N ASN A 31 -3.93 -1.03 16.29
CA ASN A 31 -3.74 -1.80 17.52
C ASN A 31 -5.08 -2.16 18.18
N GLY A 32 -6.16 -1.43 17.87
CA GLY A 32 -7.48 -1.64 18.46
C GLY A 32 -7.52 -1.19 19.91
N GLU A 33 -6.97 0.00 20.17
CA GLU A 33 -6.73 0.48 21.53
C GLU A 33 -7.07 1.95 21.71
N LEU A 34 -7.41 2.30 22.95
CA LEU A 34 -7.47 3.66 23.45
C LEU A 34 -6.30 3.85 24.40
N ILE A 35 -5.50 4.89 24.19
CA ILE A 35 -4.36 5.23 25.04
C ILE A 35 -4.55 6.61 25.69
N ARG A 36 -4.00 6.75 26.90
CA ARG A 36 -3.83 8.01 27.61
C ARG A 36 -2.39 8.46 27.44
N VAL A 37 -2.18 9.72 27.05
CA VAL A 37 -0.86 10.32 26.87
C VAL A 37 -0.71 11.55 27.76
N GLU A 38 0.36 11.60 28.54
CA GLU A 38 0.75 12.78 29.30
C GLU A 38 1.62 13.69 28.42
N ILE A 39 1.13 14.89 28.08
CA ILE A 39 1.71 15.74 27.03
C ILE A 39 3.11 16.24 27.37
N ARG A 40 3.41 16.46 28.65
CA ARG A 40 4.72 16.99 29.07
C ARG A 40 5.80 15.93 29.22
N THR A 41 5.42 14.68 29.50
CA THR A 41 6.37 13.59 29.78
C THR A 41 6.45 12.59 28.63
N GLY A 42 5.46 12.54 27.74
CA GLY A 42 5.35 11.52 26.70
C GLY A 42 5.01 10.14 27.24
N GLU A 43 4.60 10.03 28.51
CA GLU A 43 4.17 8.77 29.09
C GLU A 43 2.85 8.30 28.45
N VAL A 44 2.82 7.04 28.06
CA VAL A 44 1.68 6.40 27.40
C VAL A 44 1.18 5.23 28.25
N GLU A 45 -0.13 5.22 28.49
CA GLU A 45 -0.84 4.14 29.18
C GLU A 45 -1.97 3.59 28.30
N THR A 46 -2.13 2.27 28.25
CA THR A 46 -3.28 1.66 27.55
C THR A 46 -4.50 1.66 28.46
N VAL A 47 -5.58 2.32 28.02
CA VAL A 47 -6.83 2.44 28.76
C VAL A 47 -7.79 1.30 28.39
N LEU A 48 -7.93 1.03 27.10
CA LEU A 48 -8.85 0.00 26.60
C LEU A 48 -8.21 -0.73 25.42
N THR A 49 -8.36 -2.04 25.40
CA THR A 49 -7.95 -2.93 24.30
C THR A 49 -9.17 -3.62 23.70
N GLY A 50 -8.99 -4.25 22.53
CA GLY A 50 -10.06 -5.02 21.89
C GLY A 50 -11.09 -4.17 21.16
N LEU A 51 -10.75 -2.92 20.84
CA LEU A 51 -11.54 -2.09 19.95
C LEU A 51 -11.37 -2.57 18.50
N SER A 52 -12.45 -2.53 17.75
CA SER A 52 -12.51 -2.96 16.35
C SER A 52 -12.39 -1.76 15.43
N PHE A 53 -11.14 -1.43 15.10
CA PHE A 53 -10.80 -0.28 14.26
C PHE A 53 -11.40 1.05 14.76
N PRO A 54 -10.96 1.52 15.95
CA PRO A 54 -11.48 2.75 16.54
C PRO A 54 -11.14 3.99 15.71
N GLN A 55 -12.08 4.91 15.57
CA GLN A 55 -11.98 6.11 14.72
C GLN A 55 -11.83 7.38 15.53
N ASP A 56 -12.65 7.57 16.56
CA ASP A 56 -12.63 8.77 17.37
C ASP A 56 -12.76 8.48 18.85
N VAL A 57 -12.31 9.42 19.68
CA VAL A 57 -12.56 9.45 21.12
C VAL A 57 -13.02 10.85 21.51
N ILE A 58 -14.07 10.93 22.33
CA ILE A 58 -14.52 12.17 22.94
C ILE A 58 -14.81 11.97 24.41
N ARG A 59 -14.38 12.91 25.25
CA ARG A 59 -14.59 12.91 26.70
C ARG A 59 -15.28 14.19 27.15
N HIS A 60 -16.29 14.02 27.99
CA HIS A 60 -16.79 15.11 28.79
C HIS A 60 -15.90 15.27 30.03
N TRP A 61 -15.03 16.28 30.03
CA TRP A 61 -14.00 16.43 31.05
C TRP A 61 -14.53 16.69 32.46
N ASP A 62 -15.70 17.32 32.60
CA ASP A 62 -16.33 17.58 33.91
C ASP A 62 -16.97 16.33 34.53
N SER A 63 -17.70 15.53 33.73
CA SER A 63 -18.40 14.33 34.25
C SER A 63 -17.58 13.05 34.12
N GLY A 64 -16.48 13.08 33.36
CA GLY A 64 -15.63 11.93 33.06
C GLY A 64 -16.21 10.93 32.05
N ARG A 65 -17.38 11.19 31.46
CA ARG A 65 -17.97 10.30 30.44
C ARG A 65 -17.12 10.31 29.19
N MET A 66 -16.87 9.14 28.59
CA MET A 66 -15.98 9.00 27.44
C MET A 66 -16.55 8.00 26.45
N PHE A 67 -16.44 8.32 25.16
CA PHE A 67 -16.99 7.53 24.08
C PHE A 67 -15.96 7.28 22.99
N VAL A 68 -16.02 6.12 22.37
CA VAL A 68 -15.18 5.72 21.24
C VAL A 68 -16.06 5.20 20.12
N SER A 69 -15.84 5.69 18.90
CA SER A 69 -16.47 5.14 17.70
C SER A 69 -15.61 4.05 17.07
N GLU A 70 -16.23 2.99 16.57
CA GLU A 70 -15.57 1.86 15.91
C GLU A 70 -16.09 1.73 14.48
N ARG A 71 -15.21 1.67 13.47
CA ARG A 71 -15.64 1.63 12.06
C ARG A 71 -16.50 0.41 11.73
N THR A 72 -16.45 -0.64 12.55
CA THR A 72 -17.35 -1.79 12.42
C THR A 72 -18.82 -1.47 12.70
N GLY A 73 -19.15 -0.27 13.20
CA GLY A 73 -20.51 0.21 13.37
C GLY A 73 -20.90 0.55 14.80
N SER A 74 -20.07 0.21 15.79
CA SER A 74 -20.38 0.38 17.21
C SER A 74 -19.87 1.71 17.77
N ILE A 75 -20.55 2.18 18.81
CA ILE A 75 -20.06 3.25 19.69
C ILE A 75 -19.98 2.69 21.11
N ARG A 76 -18.81 2.84 21.73
CA ARG A 76 -18.48 2.34 23.06
C ARG A 76 -18.47 3.48 24.05
N GLU A 77 -19.18 3.33 25.16
CA GLU A 77 -18.96 4.16 26.36
C GLU A 77 -17.91 3.46 27.24
N VAL A 78 -16.92 4.22 27.70
CA VAL A 78 -15.78 3.73 28.49
C VAL A 78 -15.89 4.26 29.90
N PHE A 79 -15.86 3.35 30.90
CA PHE A 79 -16.04 3.68 32.32
C PHE A 79 -14.75 3.56 33.12
N GLY A 80 -13.76 2.84 32.60
CA GLY A 80 -12.50 2.60 33.27
C GLY A 80 -11.55 1.71 32.45
N PRO A 81 -10.42 1.31 33.04
CA PRO A 81 -9.44 0.44 32.38
C PRO A 81 -10.06 -0.88 31.93
N ASN A 82 -10.06 -1.14 30.62
CA ASN A 82 -10.71 -2.27 29.97
C ASN A 82 -12.21 -2.46 30.31
N GLU A 83 -12.90 -1.41 30.76
CA GLU A 83 -14.32 -1.44 31.09
C GLU A 83 -15.10 -0.53 30.13
N SER A 84 -15.96 -1.15 29.30
CA SER A 84 -16.78 -0.43 28.34
C SER A 84 -18.07 -1.17 28.00
N THR A 85 -19.05 -0.45 27.47
CA THR A 85 -20.30 -1.02 26.93
C THR A 85 -20.62 -0.42 25.57
N THR A 86 -21.24 -1.18 24.69
CA THR A 86 -21.78 -0.66 23.42
C THR A 86 -23.09 0.07 23.69
N ILE A 87 -23.18 1.33 23.27
CA ILE A 87 -24.38 2.16 23.46
C ILE A 87 -25.16 2.38 22.16
N ASP A 88 -24.54 2.16 21.01
CA ASP A 88 -25.17 2.22 19.70
C ASP A 88 -24.45 1.28 18.71
N ASN A 89 -25.21 0.80 17.72
CA ASN A 89 -24.73 0.00 16.60
C ASN A 89 -25.26 0.60 15.29
N SER A 90 -24.93 1.87 15.01
CA SER A 90 -25.33 2.60 13.81
C SER A 90 -25.09 1.84 12.49
N GLY A 91 -24.13 0.91 12.44
CA GLY A 91 -23.90 -0.01 11.32
C GLY A 91 -23.30 0.63 10.06
N GLY A 92 -23.09 1.95 10.05
CA GLY A 92 -22.63 2.74 8.90
C GLY A 92 -21.22 3.33 9.07
N ALA A 93 -20.30 2.63 9.73
CA ALA A 93 -18.93 3.10 9.98
C ALA A 93 -18.85 4.50 10.66
N PRO A 94 -19.25 4.61 11.95
CA PRO A 94 -19.18 5.87 12.68
C PRO A 94 -17.74 6.40 12.73
N HIS A 95 -17.56 7.69 12.46
CA HIS A 95 -16.28 8.41 12.54
C HIS A 95 -16.30 9.42 13.68
N GLN A 96 -16.15 10.73 13.42
CA GLN A 96 -16.02 11.72 14.48
C GLN A 96 -17.32 11.86 15.27
N LEU A 97 -17.15 11.96 16.59
CA LEU A 97 -18.20 12.16 17.57
C LEU A 97 -18.29 13.63 17.97
N ALA A 98 -19.49 14.12 18.27
CA ALA A 98 -19.68 15.40 18.93
C ALA A 98 -20.62 15.23 20.12
N LEU A 99 -20.22 15.72 21.30
CA LEU A 99 -20.96 15.53 22.54
C LEU A 99 -21.63 16.86 22.94
N SER A 100 -22.92 16.78 23.30
CA SER A 100 -23.65 17.92 23.84
C SER A 100 -22.99 18.47 25.12
N PRO A 101 -23.13 19.78 25.43
CA PRO A 101 -22.55 20.37 26.65
C PRO A 101 -23.04 19.74 27.95
N LYS A 102 -24.23 19.12 27.95
CA LYS A 102 -24.77 18.39 29.10
C LYS A 102 -24.35 16.93 29.16
N ALA A 103 -23.64 16.46 28.13
CA ALA A 103 -23.31 15.06 27.92
C ALA A 103 -24.52 14.13 28.02
N ASP A 104 -25.69 14.54 27.54
CA ASP A 104 -26.93 13.73 27.48
C ASP A 104 -27.28 13.27 26.06
N ARG A 105 -26.68 13.91 25.05
CA ARG A 105 -26.75 13.53 23.62
C ARG A 105 -25.37 13.42 22.99
N LEU A 106 -25.20 12.42 22.14
CA LEU A 106 -24.01 12.20 21.32
C LEU A 106 -24.40 12.24 19.84
N TYR A 107 -23.67 12.98 19.04
CA TYR A 107 -23.82 13.08 17.60
C TYR A 107 -22.69 12.35 16.90
N VAL A 108 -22.98 11.77 15.74
CA VAL A 108 -22.00 10.99 14.98
C VAL A 108 -22.28 11.06 13.49
N VAL A 109 -21.22 11.15 12.70
CA VAL A 109 -21.29 10.93 11.25
C VAL A 109 -20.93 9.50 10.90
N CYS A 110 -21.69 8.92 10.00
CA CYS A 110 -21.55 7.54 9.55
C CYS A 110 -21.02 7.54 8.11
N TYR A 111 -19.76 7.16 7.95
CA TYR A 111 -19.02 7.27 6.68
C TYR A 111 -19.65 6.46 5.55
N ASP A 112 -20.00 5.20 5.79
CA ASP A 112 -20.50 4.31 4.74
C ASP A 112 -21.97 4.61 4.39
N SER A 113 -22.78 5.07 5.37
CA SER A 113 -24.20 5.37 5.14
C SER A 113 -24.48 6.82 4.71
N GLY A 114 -23.52 7.73 4.88
CA GLY A 114 -23.70 9.15 4.53
C GLY A 114 -24.68 9.88 5.45
N GLU A 115 -24.79 9.45 6.70
CA GLU A 115 -25.76 9.94 7.67
C GLU A 115 -25.11 10.73 8.82
N LEU A 116 -25.81 11.74 9.31
CA LEU A 116 -25.59 12.36 10.63
C LEU A 116 -26.67 11.85 11.58
N ARG A 117 -26.25 11.27 12.71
CA ARG A 117 -27.14 10.69 13.72
C ARG A 117 -26.96 11.37 15.08
N MET A 118 -28.03 11.38 15.87
CA MET A 118 -28.02 11.73 17.29
C MET A 118 -28.45 10.52 18.12
N ILE A 119 -27.75 10.30 19.22
CA ILE A 119 -28.00 9.23 20.18
C ILE A 119 -28.34 9.90 21.51
N ASP A 120 -29.55 9.65 21.98
CA ASP A 120 -29.94 10.01 23.34
C ASP A 120 -29.26 9.04 24.31
N LEU A 121 -28.38 9.55 25.17
CA LEU A 121 -27.51 8.70 25.99
C LEU A 121 -28.23 8.06 27.18
N ALA A 122 -29.42 8.55 27.54
CA ALA A 122 -30.23 7.95 28.60
C ALA A 122 -31.04 6.75 28.09
N THR A 123 -31.65 6.91 26.92
CA THR A 123 -32.53 5.90 26.30
C THR A 123 -31.78 4.99 25.31
N LYS A 124 -30.59 5.39 24.87
CA LYS A 124 -29.77 4.75 23.82
C LYS A 124 -30.48 4.71 22.46
N VAL A 125 -31.41 5.63 22.23
CA VAL A 125 -32.15 5.74 20.96
C VAL A 125 -31.32 6.55 19.98
N SER A 126 -31.02 5.95 18.82
CA SER A 126 -30.31 6.57 17.69
C SER A 126 -31.31 7.09 16.65
N THR A 127 -31.18 8.35 16.26
CA THR A 127 -32.06 9.06 15.32
C THR A 127 -31.22 9.64 14.19
N VAL A 128 -31.60 9.38 12.93
CA VAL A 128 -30.99 10.03 11.77
C VAL A 128 -31.51 11.47 11.67
N LEU A 129 -30.61 12.44 11.75
CA LEU A 129 -30.94 13.86 11.58
C LEU A 129 -30.84 14.29 10.12
N TYR A 130 -29.83 13.80 9.41
CA TYR A 130 -29.57 14.15 8.02
C TYR A 130 -29.01 12.95 7.26
N SER A 131 -29.33 12.85 5.97
CA SER A 131 -28.86 11.80 5.06
C SER A 131 -28.42 12.41 3.73
N GLY A 132 -27.45 11.81 3.07
CA GLY A 132 -26.97 12.24 1.74
C GLY A 132 -25.64 12.99 1.77
N LEU A 133 -24.83 12.77 2.81
CA LEU A 133 -23.44 13.23 2.87
C LEU A 133 -22.54 12.24 2.09
N GLY A 134 -21.58 12.74 1.33
CA GLY A 134 -20.58 11.94 0.61
C GLY A 134 -19.41 11.58 1.51
N HIS A 135 -19.42 10.36 2.06
CA HIS A 135 -18.39 9.84 2.97
C HIS A 135 -18.00 10.84 4.06
N PRO A 136 -18.93 11.19 4.98
CA PRO A 136 -18.68 12.15 6.03
C PRO A 136 -17.69 11.60 7.07
N VAL A 137 -16.81 12.46 7.57
CA VAL A 137 -15.72 12.05 8.48
C VAL A 137 -15.66 12.88 9.75
N GLY A 138 -15.48 14.20 9.60
CA GLY A 138 -15.39 15.13 10.71
C GLY A 138 -16.74 15.74 11.04
N LEU A 139 -16.94 16.08 12.32
CA LEU A 139 -18.22 16.57 12.84
C LEU A 139 -17.98 17.59 13.95
N LEU A 140 -18.69 18.71 13.88
CA LEU A 140 -18.94 19.62 14.99
C LEU A 140 -20.43 19.90 15.10
N VAL A 141 -20.91 20.11 16.33
CA VAL A 141 -22.26 20.58 16.63
C VAL A 141 -22.13 21.76 17.60
N ASP A 142 -22.87 22.84 17.38
CA ASP A 142 -22.86 24.00 18.27
C ASP A 142 -23.52 23.71 19.63
N ASP A 143 -23.21 24.53 20.64
CA ASP A 143 -23.73 24.34 22.00
C ASP A 143 -25.26 24.49 22.09
N ALA A 144 -25.87 25.15 21.10
CA ALA A 144 -27.32 25.28 20.95
C ALA A 144 -27.98 24.06 20.28
N GLU A 145 -27.19 23.12 19.76
CA GLU A 145 -27.63 21.93 19.02
C GLU A 145 -28.51 22.26 17.81
N ARG A 146 -28.17 23.34 17.09
CA ARG A 146 -28.89 23.84 15.91
C ARG A 146 -28.08 23.77 14.63
N THR A 147 -26.76 23.75 14.71
CA THR A 147 -25.90 23.77 13.53
C THR A 147 -24.86 22.67 13.63
N ALA A 148 -24.68 21.91 12.56
CA ALA A 148 -23.60 20.96 12.42
C ALA A 148 -22.66 21.31 11.26
N TRP A 149 -21.36 21.11 11.44
CA TRP A 149 -20.35 21.21 10.39
C TRP A 149 -19.78 19.83 10.13
N VAL A 150 -19.77 19.41 8.87
CA VAL A 150 -19.36 18.06 8.47
C VAL A 150 -18.35 18.12 7.34
N THR A 151 -17.20 17.46 7.49
CA THR A 151 -16.29 17.26 6.35
C THR A 151 -16.74 16.07 5.51
N GLU A 152 -16.71 16.23 4.19
CA GLU A 152 -17.04 15.19 3.20
C GLU A 152 -15.81 14.89 2.34
N GLN A 153 -15.38 13.62 2.30
CA GLN A 153 -14.16 13.24 1.57
C GLN A 153 -14.36 13.20 0.05
N ASP A 154 -15.51 12.68 -0.41
CA ASP A 154 -15.78 12.54 -1.86
C ASP A 154 -15.78 13.87 -2.59
N THR A 155 -16.33 14.89 -1.92
CA THR A 155 -16.54 16.22 -2.49
C THR A 155 -15.52 17.24 -1.98
N ALA A 156 -14.59 16.80 -1.12
CA ALA A 156 -13.49 17.61 -0.60
C ALA A 156 -13.94 18.96 -0.03
N ARG A 157 -14.99 18.94 0.80
CA ARG A 157 -15.67 20.14 1.33
C ARG A 157 -16.08 20.00 2.80
N ILE A 158 -16.52 21.12 3.38
CA ILE A 158 -17.29 21.17 4.63
C ILE A 158 -18.73 21.55 4.29
N SER A 159 -19.70 20.82 4.81
CA SER A 159 -21.13 21.11 4.73
C SER A 159 -21.66 21.61 6.08
N VAL A 160 -22.45 22.68 6.06
CA VAL A 160 -23.11 23.25 7.24
C VAL A 160 -24.58 22.87 7.20
N ILE A 161 -25.07 22.24 8.25
CA ILE A 161 -26.42 21.66 8.32
C ILE A 161 -27.21 22.37 9.42
N ASP A 162 -28.41 22.86 9.10
CA ASP A 162 -29.39 23.31 10.09
C ASP A 162 -30.09 22.08 10.68
N LEU A 163 -29.92 21.80 11.97
CA LEU A 163 -30.50 20.65 12.66
C LEU A 163 -31.98 20.83 13.03
N ALA A 164 -32.49 22.06 13.03
CA ALA A 164 -33.92 22.31 13.27
C ALA A 164 -34.75 22.02 12.01
N ALA A 165 -34.18 22.30 10.84
CA ALA A 165 -34.73 21.97 9.53
C ALA A 165 -33.64 21.29 8.68
N PRO A 166 -33.41 19.97 8.86
CA PRO A 166 -32.24 19.22 8.36
C PRO A 166 -31.98 19.42 6.87
N ALA A 167 -31.20 20.46 6.57
CA ALA A 167 -30.83 20.89 5.23
C ALA A 167 -29.42 21.48 5.27
N ILE A 168 -28.66 21.25 4.20
CA ILE A 168 -27.38 21.94 4.01
C ILE A 168 -27.67 23.40 3.67
N VAL A 169 -27.20 24.31 4.52
CA VAL A 169 -27.38 25.76 4.37
C VAL A 169 -26.15 26.46 3.79
N GLU A 170 -24.98 25.84 3.88
CA GLU A 170 -23.72 26.36 3.33
C GLU A 170 -22.76 25.20 2.98
N THR A 171 -21.91 25.39 1.96
CA THR A 171 -20.81 24.46 1.65
C THR A 171 -19.52 25.21 1.36
N ILE A 172 -18.39 24.68 1.82
CA ILE A 172 -17.05 25.25 1.63
C ILE A 172 -16.13 24.23 0.98
N GLY A 173 -15.85 24.41 -0.32
CA GLY A 173 -14.97 23.53 -1.09
C GLY A 173 -13.47 23.82 -0.93
N GLY A 174 -12.67 23.11 -1.73
CA GLY A 174 -11.23 23.35 -1.87
C GLY A 174 -10.39 22.84 -0.69
N ARG A 175 -10.87 21.81 0.03
CA ARG A 175 -10.05 21.09 1.01
C ARG A 175 -9.29 19.96 0.31
N THR A 176 -8.19 19.52 0.90
CA THR A 176 -7.46 18.32 0.46
C THR A 176 -7.68 17.21 1.47
N ALA A 177 -8.41 16.16 1.08
CA ALA A 177 -8.75 15.02 1.95
C ALA A 177 -9.09 15.46 3.39
N PRO A 178 -10.14 16.30 3.57
CA PRO A 178 -10.48 16.82 4.89
C PRO A 178 -10.85 15.66 5.85
N PHE A 179 -10.49 15.83 7.12
CA PHE A 179 -10.70 14.82 8.15
C PHE A 179 -11.41 15.44 9.37
N PHE A 180 -10.87 15.33 10.58
CA PHE A 180 -11.57 15.79 11.77
C PHE A 180 -11.57 17.32 11.91
N LEU A 181 -12.58 17.77 12.63
CA LEU A 181 -12.84 19.17 12.95
C LEU A 181 -12.72 19.40 14.46
N ALA A 182 -12.30 20.60 14.86
CA ALA A 182 -12.42 21.09 16.24
C ALA A 182 -12.86 22.55 16.22
N PHE A 183 -13.63 23.02 17.21
CA PHE A 183 -13.84 24.47 17.34
C PHE A 183 -12.53 25.16 17.73
N ASP A 184 -12.37 26.42 17.35
CA ASP A 184 -11.36 27.27 18.00
C ASP A 184 -11.81 27.64 19.43
N ALA A 185 -10.86 28.11 20.25
CA ALA A 185 -11.13 28.45 21.66
C ALA A 185 -12.26 29.49 21.83
N ALA A 186 -12.39 30.43 20.89
CA ALA A 186 -13.43 31.45 20.91
C ALA A 186 -14.81 30.92 20.43
N ARG A 187 -14.85 29.71 19.86
CA ARG A 187 -15.95 29.18 19.04
C ARG A 187 -16.41 30.17 17.96
N ALA A 188 -15.49 30.99 17.49
CA ALA A 188 -15.67 31.94 16.40
C ALA A 188 -15.23 31.33 15.06
N GLY A 189 -14.75 30.09 15.07
CA GLY A 189 -14.27 29.36 13.92
C GLY A 189 -14.06 27.88 14.22
N LEU A 190 -13.34 27.22 13.32
CA LEU A 190 -12.97 25.82 13.44
C LEU A 190 -11.57 25.55 12.88
N HIS A 191 -10.97 24.48 13.38
CA HIS A 191 -9.77 23.84 12.86
C HIS A 191 -10.19 22.63 12.03
N CYS A 192 -9.64 22.48 10.83
CA CYS A 192 -9.87 21.35 9.93
C CYS A 192 -8.54 20.69 9.60
N VAL A 193 -8.41 19.41 9.92
CA VAL A 193 -7.27 18.59 9.50
C VAL A 193 -7.40 18.24 8.02
N GLN A 194 -6.30 18.35 7.28
CA GLN A 194 -6.19 17.92 5.89
C GLN A 194 -5.10 16.85 5.78
N ARG A 195 -5.47 15.66 5.32
CA ARG A 195 -4.53 14.53 5.21
C ARG A 195 -3.54 14.72 4.05
N ASP A 196 -2.80 13.66 3.75
CA ASP A 196 -1.97 13.55 2.57
C ASP A 196 -2.76 13.87 1.28
N PRO A 197 -2.16 14.60 0.32
CA PRO A 197 -0.77 15.09 0.33
C PRO A 197 -0.54 16.38 1.13
N SER A 198 -1.56 17.02 1.70
CA SER A 198 -1.44 18.33 2.37
C SER A 198 -0.70 18.25 3.71
N ASN A 199 -1.01 17.24 4.53
CA ASN A 199 -0.49 17.06 5.90
C ASN A 199 -0.47 18.39 6.68
N SER A 200 -1.65 19.01 6.81
CA SER A 200 -1.79 20.35 7.37
C SER A 200 -3.00 20.49 8.29
N LEU A 201 -2.96 21.51 9.15
CA LEU A 201 -4.10 22.00 9.92
C LEU A 201 -4.52 23.36 9.36
N GLN A 202 -5.81 23.54 9.09
CA GLN A 202 -6.36 24.80 8.60
C GLN A 202 -7.34 25.42 9.58
N GLY A 203 -7.12 26.68 9.97
CA GLY A 203 -8.09 27.48 10.69
C GLY A 203 -9.08 28.17 9.75
N LEU A 204 -10.35 28.18 10.11
CA LEU A 204 -11.48 28.80 9.40
C LEU A 204 -12.29 29.64 10.41
N THR A 205 -12.87 30.76 9.97
CA THR A 205 -13.69 31.65 10.85
C THR A 205 -15.16 31.63 10.44
N PHE A 206 -16.08 31.67 11.41
CA PHE A 206 -17.52 31.75 11.16
C PHE A 206 -17.92 33.13 10.61
N GLY A 207 -18.94 33.14 9.75
CA GLY A 207 -19.17 34.19 8.73
C GLY A 207 -19.17 33.50 7.36
N PRO A 208 -18.73 34.14 6.25
CA PRO A 208 -18.23 33.32 5.15
C PRO A 208 -17.03 32.52 5.69
N LEU A 209 -17.12 31.19 5.71
CA LEU A 209 -16.05 30.31 6.19
C LEU A 209 -14.82 30.40 5.27
N VAL A 210 -13.96 31.39 5.54
CA VAL A 210 -12.74 31.68 4.78
C VAL A 210 -11.48 31.18 5.51
N PRO A 211 -10.44 30.73 4.78
CA PRO A 211 -9.15 30.36 5.37
C PRO A 211 -8.53 31.50 6.21
N ALA A 212 -8.25 31.24 7.48
CA ALA A 212 -7.65 32.18 8.42
C ALA A 212 -6.18 31.86 8.73
N SER A 213 -5.81 30.57 8.79
CA SER A 213 -4.44 30.11 9.05
C SER A 213 -4.19 28.73 8.45
N VAL A 214 -2.93 28.40 8.15
CA VAL A 214 -2.51 27.06 7.73
C VAL A 214 -1.20 26.70 8.43
N THR A 215 -1.20 25.57 9.13
CA THR A 215 0.00 24.94 9.69
C THR A 215 0.38 23.75 8.83
N THR A 216 1.52 23.81 8.16
CA THR A 216 2.06 22.73 7.32
C THR A 216 3.20 21.99 8.01
N GLY A 217 3.51 20.77 7.54
CA GLY A 217 4.65 19.99 8.03
C GLY A 217 4.30 19.05 9.18
N LEU A 218 3.01 18.72 9.33
CA LEU A 218 2.59 17.64 10.22
C LEU A 218 3.14 16.31 9.73
N ALA A 219 3.30 15.37 10.65
CA ALA A 219 3.66 14.00 10.31
C ALA A 219 2.62 13.38 9.36
N TRP A 220 3.04 12.36 8.61
CA TRP A 220 2.25 11.76 7.55
C TRP A 220 0.86 11.34 8.04
N ARG A 221 -0.17 11.74 7.28
CA ARG A 221 -1.59 11.42 7.53
C ARG A 221 -2.09 11.89 8.90
N PRO A 222 -2.13 13.21 9.16
CA PRO A 222 -2.83 13.73 10.32
C PRO A 222 -4.34 13.45 10.19
N SER A 223 -4.98 13.04 11.27
CA SER A 223 -6.40 12.66 11.26
C SER A 223 -7.19 13.46 12.30
N GLY A 224 -6.85 13.31 13.59
CA GLY A 224 -7.55 13.94 14.70
C GLY A 224 -6.96 15.29 15.11
N VAL A 225 -7.80 16.14 15.67
CA VAL A 225 -7.45 17.44 16.23
C VAL A 225 -8.16 17.67 17.56
N GLY A 226 -7.41 18.05 18.58
CA GLY A 226 -7.92 18.36 19.91
C GLY A 226 -7.23 19.60 20.48
N PRO A 227 -7.81 20.80 20.35
CA PRO A 227 -7.32 21.99 21.04
C PRO A 227 -7.62 21.92 22.54
N ASN A 228 -6.78 22.57 23.34
CA ASN A 228 -7.09 22.84 24.75
C ASN A 228 -7.99 24.10 24.85
N GLN A 229 -8.40 24.48 26.07
CA GLN A 229 -9.43 25.50 26.27
C GLN A 229 -9.12 26.89 25.67
N ASP A 230 -7.83 27.23 25.49
CA ASP A 230 -7.38 28.54 25.03
C ASP A 230 -6.60 28.49 23.70
N ASP A 231 -6.62 27.35 22.99
CA ASP A 231 -5.86 27.09 21.75
C ASP A 231 -4.33 27.28 21.89
N SER A 232 -3.79 27.40 23.11
CA SER A 232 -2.34 27.49 23.32
C SER A 232 -1.61 26.18 23.01
N LEU A 233 -2.35 25.06 23.05
CA LEU A 233 -1.92 23.72 22.66
C LEU A 233 -3.00 23.03 21.82
N ILE A 234 -2.62 22.57 20.63
CA ILE A 234 -3.49 21.77 19.77
C ILE A 234 -2.84 20.42 19.51
N ALA A 235 -3.43 19.35 20.04
CA ALA A 235 -3.00 17.98 19.80
C ALA A 235 -3.46 17.52 18.41
N ILE A 236 -2.57 16.86 17.69
CA ILE A 236 -2.80 16.28 16.36
C ILE A 236 -2.35 14.83 16.39
N ALA A 237 -3.30 13.92 16.19
CA ALA A 237 -3.01 12.51 15.99
C ALA A 237 -2.71 12.24 14.52
N THR A 238 -1.65 11.50 14.27
CA THR A 238 -1.21 11.07 12.94
C THR A 238 -0.99 9.57 12.92
N ASP A 239 -0.81 8.99 11.73
CA ASP A 239 -0.60 7.56 11.60
C ASP A 239 0.62 7.03 12.36
N GLN A 240 1.59 7.91 12.70
CA GLN A 240 2.86 7.52 13.32
C GLN A 240 3.13 8.20 14.66
N LYS A 241 2.51 9.36 14.91
CA LYS A 241 2.87 10.26 16.02
C LYS A 241 1.66 10.96 16.61
N LEU A 242 1.74 11.27 17.91
CA LEU A 242 0.99 12.37 18.51
C LEU A 242 1.88 13.62 18.46
N GLN A 243 1.43 14.65 17.78
CA GLN A 243 2.09 15.94 17.71
C GLN A 243 1.27 17.00 18.44
N VAL A 244 1.91 18.09 18.86
CA VAL A 244 1.22 19.28 19.34
C VAL A 244 1.69 20.52 18.60
N ILE A 245 0.75 21.43 18.38
CA ILE A 245 1.00 22.78 17.86
C ILE A 245 0.89 23.76 19.03
N SER A 246 1.90 24.60 19.21
CA SER A 246 1.97 25.57 20.30
C SER A 246 2.65 26.87 19.90
N ALA A 247 2.45 27.96 20.65
CA ALA A 247 3.10 29.25 20.41
C ALA A 247 4.64 29.19 20.60
N GLY A 248 5.13 28.36 21.53
CA GLY A 248 6.55 28.15 21.82
C GLY A 248 6.91 26.67 21.96
N PRO A 249 8.21 26.29 21.96
CA PRO A 249 8.60 24.89 22.07
C PRO A 249 8.20 24.33 23.43
N LEU A 250 7.65 23.12 23.44
CA LEU A 250 7.57 22.35 24.69
C LEU A 250 8.97 21.88 25.09
N PRO A 251 9.23 21.66 26.40
CA PRO A 251 10.45 20.98 26.83
C PRO A 251 10.62 19.65 26.07
N PRO A 252 11.83 19.33 25.59
CA PRO A 252 12.05 18.07 24.89
C PRO A 252 11.81 16.90 25.84
N ILE A 253 10.98 15.95 25.41
CA ILE A 253 10.80 14.69 26.09
C ILE A 253 12.07 13.85 25.85
N VAL A 254 12.81 13.58 26.91
CA VAL A 254 14.01 12.74 26.85
C VAL A 254 13.60 11.31 27.22
N PRO A 255 13.57 10.37 26.26
CA PRO A 255 13.20 9.00 26.55
C PRO A 255 14.24 8.33 27.48
N PRO A 256 13.81 7.35 28.29
CA PRO A 256 14.75 6.53 29.05
C PRO A 256 15.68 5.74 28.11
N PRO A 257 16.82 5.20 28.62
CA PRO A 257 17.69 4.35 27.83
C PRO A 257 16.90 3.18 27.21
N ALA A 258 17.13 2.90 25.93
CA ALA A 258 16.46 1.80 25.25
C ALA A 258 16.74 0.47 25.99
N PRO A 259 15.70 -0.35 26.25
CA PRO A 259 15.90 -1.65 26.89
C PRO A 259 16.65 -2.61 25.97
N PHE A 260 16.48 -2.47 24.66
CA PHE A 260 17.13 -3.31 23.66
C PHE A 260 17.12 -2.61 22.31
N SER A 261 17.82 -3.19 21.34
CA SER A 261 17.72 -2.84 19.93
C SER A 261 17.27 -4.04 19.11
N VAL A 262 16.57 -3.83 18.00
CA VAL A 262 16.29 -4.88 17.03
C VAL A 262 17.58 -5.32 16.35
N GLU A 263 17.84 -6.63 16.40
CA GLU A 263 19.06 -7.25 15.87
C GLU A 263 18.81 -7.89 14.51
N THR A 264 17.74 -8.67 14.38
CA THR A 264 17.36 -9.32 13.12
C THR A 264 15.87 -9.25 12.86
N VAL A 265 15.49 -9.27 11.58
CA VAL A 265 14.11 -9.46 11.13
C VAL A 265 14.11 -10.57 10.09
N ARG A 266 13.31 -11.60 10.34
CA ARG A 266 13.09 -12.74 9.45
C ARG A 266 11.67 -12.71 8.91
N PHE A 267 11.52 -12.88 7.60
CA PHE A 267 10.25 -12.84 6.86
C PHE A 267 9.71 -14.24 6.54
N ASP A 268 10.59 -15.24 6.41
CA ASP A 268 10.18 -16.64 6.25
C ASP A 268 9.77 -17.26 7.59
N ASP A 269 8.49 -17.19 7.95
CA ASP A 269 7.93 -17.82 9.14
C ASP A 269 7.88 -19.36 9.02
N ASP A 270 7.69 -20.08 10.13
CA ASP A 270 7.66 -21.55 10.12
C ASP A 270 6.48 -22.14 9.30
N ARG A 271 5.57 -21.27 8.82
CA ARG A 271 4.45 -21.61 7.92
C ARG A 271 4.79 -21.47 6.43
N ARG A 272 6.00 -21.01 6.09
CA ARG A 272 6.51 -20.89 4.71
C ARG A 272 5.61 -20.03 3.81
N THR A 273 5.04 -18.97 4.38
CA THR A 273 4.21 -18.02 3.63
C THR A 273 5.04 -17.20 2.64
N ALA A 274 6.30 -16.92 2.98
CA ALA A 274 7.25 -16.30 2.07
C ALA A 274 7.60 -17.23 0.89
N ILE A 275 7.90 -16.64 -0.25
CA ILE A 275 8.44 -17.33 -1.42
C ILE A 275 9.96 -17.37 -1.27
N PRO A 276 10.60 -18.55 -1.16
CA PRO A 276 12.06 -18.64 -1.04
C PRO A 276 12.75 -18.08 -2.28
N LEU A 277 13.66 -17.14 -2.07
CA LEU A 277 14.35 -16.43 -3.14
C LEU A 277 15.83 -16.82 -3.25
N SER A 278 16.37 -16.52 -4.42
CA SER A 278 17.81 -16.27 -4.63
C SER A 278 17.98 -14.80 -5.07
N LEU A 279 19.11 -14.18 -4.78
CA LEU A 279 19.43 -12.86 -5.30
C LEU A 279 19.62 -12.92 -6.83
N ASP A 280 20.27 -13.98 -7.28
CA ASP A 280 20.67 -14.26 -8.67
C ASP A 280 20.70 -15.78 -8.92
N ALA A 281 21.38 -16.20 -9.99
CA ALA A 281 21.54 -17.60 -10.39
C ALA A 281 22.16 -18.52 -9.33
N THR A 282 23.00 -18.00 -8.44
CA THR A 282 23.87 -18.80 -7.57
C THR A 282 23.74 -18.50 -6.09
N THR A 283 23.13 -17.38 -5.72
CA THR A 283 23.13 -16.88 -4.35
C THR A 283 21.75 -16.96 -3.70
N PRO A 284 21.43 -17.98 -2.88
CA PRO A 284 20.18 -18.01 -2.12
C PRO A 284 20.08 -16.83 -1.15
N VAL A 285 18.87 -16.30 -0.96
CA VAL A 285 18.61 -15.34 0.11
C VAL A 285 18.82 -16.01 1.47
N SER A 286 19.70 -15.41 2.27
CA SER A 286 20.01 -15.88 3.63
C SER A 286 18.94 -15.44 4.61
N THR A 287 18.54 -16.35 5.51
CA THR A 287 17.67 -16.07 6.66
C THR A 287 18.51 -15.86 7.93
N PRO A 288 18.19 -14.91 8.82
CA PRO A 288 17.19 -13.84 8.66
C PRO A 288 17.55 -12.89 7.52
N GLU A 289 16.56 -12.40 6.78
CA GLU A 289 16.74 -11.55 5.61
C GLU A 289 17.38 -10.21 5.99
N TRP A 290 17.08 -9.68 7.17
CA TRP A 290 17.67 -8.45 7.69
C TRP A 290 18.48 -8.71 8.97
N VAL A 291 19.68 -8.11 9.02
CA VAL A 291 20.55 -8.10 10.20
C VAL A 291 21.11 -6.69 10.36
N ALA A 292 20.94 -6.12 11.54
CA ALA A 292 21.31 -4.74 11.86
C ALA A 292 22.74 -4.41 11.42
N GLY A 293 22.89 -3.40 10.56
CA GLY A 293 24.19 -2.93 10.06
C GLY A 293 24.96 -3.90 9.15
N VAL A 294 24.41 -5.08 8.85
CA VAL A 294 25.11 -6.14 8.11
C VAL A 294 24.44 -6.41 6.75
N ARG A 295 23.12 -6.63 6.72
CA ARG A 295 22.41 -6.96 5.48
C ARG A 295 20.94 -6.57 5.50
N SER A 296 20.40 -6.36 4.31
CA SER A 296 18.96 -6.33 4.03
C SER A 296 18.71 -7.06 2.71
N HIS A 297 18.23 -8.30 2.79
CA HIS A 297 17.80 -9.09 1.64
C HIS A 297 16.30 -8.92 1.39
N PRO A 298 15.85 -9.13 0.14
CA PRO A 298 14.44 -9.02 -0.20
C PRO A 298 13.63 -10.23 0.27
N ALA A 299 12.32 -10.01 0.43
CA ALA A 299 11.33 -11.06 0.62
C ALA A 299 10.27 -10.97 -0.50
N ALA A 300 9.54 -12.07 -0.74
CA ALA A 300 8.45 -12.10 -1.72
C ALA A 300 7.25 -12.87 -1.18
N TYR A 301 6.05 -12.41 -1.52
CA TYR A 301 4.79 -12.98 -1.10
C TYR A 301 3.74 -12.92 -2.21
N GLU A 302 2.73 -13.77 -2.10
CA GLU A 302 1.49 -13.57 -2.82
C GLU A 302 0.81 -12.27 -2.35
N MET A 303 0.27 -11.52 -3.31
CA MET A 303 -0.46 -10.28 -3.04
C MET A 303 -1.59 -10.50 -2.02
N GLY A 304 -1.82 -9.54 -1.13
CA GLY A 304 -2.82 -9.69 -0.05
C GLY A 304 -2.38 -10.58 1.12
N THR A 305 -1.13 -11.06 1.18
CA THR A 305 -0.63 -11.81 2.32
C THR A 305 -0.46 -10.93 3.56
N LEU A 306 -0.96 -11.39 4.71
CA LEU A 306 -0.63 -10.82 6.02
C LEU A 306 0.73 -11.37 6.49
N VAL A 307 1.73 -10.50 6.47
CA VAL A 307 3.13 -10.89 6.73
C VAL A 307 3.36 -11.13 8.22
N ARG A 308 3.95 -12.28 8.54
CA ARG A 308 4.50 -12.57 9.87
C ARG A 308 6.00 -12.44 9.84
N VAL A 309 6.56 -11.90 10.91
CA VAL A 309 7.99 -11.71 11.06
C VAL A 309 8.49 -12.31 12.36
N GLN A 310 9.70 -12.83 12.35
CA GLN A 310 10.43 -13.22 13.54
C GLN A 310 11.53 -12.21 13.82
N VAL A 311 11.52 -11.62 15.02
CA VAL A 311 12.48 -10.59 15.42
C VAL A 311 13.36 -11.10 16.53
N THR A 312 14.67 -10.86 16.45
CA THR A 312 15.55 -11.01 17.62
C THR A 312 16.02 -9.65 18.09
N LEU A 313 16.29 -9.55 19.38
CA LEU A 313 16.68 -8.33 20.06
C LEU A 313 18.10 -8.46 20.61
N ARG A 314 18.83 -7.36 20.65
CA ARG A 314 20.10 -7.22 21.36
C ARG A 314 19.88 -6.42 22.65
N ARG A 315 20.35 -6.97 23.77
CA ARG A 315 20.20 -6.38 25.10
C ARG A 315 20.81 -4.97 25.17
N GLY A 316 20.03 -4.01 25.64
CA GLY A 316 20.42 -2.63 25.92
C GLY A 316 20.57 -2.35 27.42
N LEU A 317 20.94 -1.11 27.74
CA LEU A 317 21.21 -0.68 29.12
C LEU A 317 19.93 -0.46 29.94
N GLY A 318 18.80 -0.17 29.28
CA GLY A 318 17.51 0.01 29.95
C GLY A 318 16.80 -1.29 30.29
N TRP A 319 17.35 -2.46 29.94
CA TRP A 319 16.64 -3.72 30.13
C TRP A 319 16.65 -4.16 31.60
N THR A 320 15.45 -4.37 32.11
CA THR A 320 15.21 -4.98 33.41
C THR A 320 14.82 -6.46 33.25
N PRO A 321 15.51 -7.39 33.93
CA PRO A 321 15.16 -8.81 33.91
C PRO A 321 13.71 -9.06 34.38
N GLY A 322 12.96 -9.85 33.60
CA GLY A 322 11.57 -10.20 33.91
C GLY A 322 10.53 -9.12 33.62
N ALA A 323 10.95 -7.91 33.22
CA ALA A 323 10.03 -6.85 32.80
C ALA A 323 9.37 -7.18 31.46
N ALA A 324 8.10 -6.79 31.31
CA ALA A 324 7.38 -6.87 30.06
C ALA A 324 7.42 -5.51 29.34
N TYR A 325 7.52 -5.56 28.01
CA TYR A 325 7.58 -4.40 27.14
C TYR A 325 6.53 -4.54 26.05
N ALA A 326 5.87 -3.46 25.68
CA ALA A 326 5.08 -3.40 24.45
C ALA A 326 6.02 -3.04 23.29
N LEU A 327 6.31 -4.01 22.41
CA LEU A 327 7.18 -3.89 21.25
C LEU A 327 6.34 -3.80 19.97
N GLY A 328 6.67 -2.86 19.08
CA GLY A 328 6.03 -2.71 17.77
C GLY A 328 6.92 -1.97 16.78
N ALA A 329 6.41 -1.75 15.57
CA ALA A 329 7.04 -0.85 14.62
C ALA A 329 6.00 -0.06 13.83
N VAL A 330 6.34 1.18 13.47
CA VAL A 330 5.58 1.97 12.49
C VAL A 330 6.32 2.01 11.17
N GLY A 331 5.61 2.22 10.06
CA GLY A 331 6.25 2.22 8.75
C GLY A 331 5.32 2.58 7.61
N THR A 332 5.89 2.59 6.40
CA THR A 332 5.19 2.91 5.14
C THR A 332 3.97 2.02 4.81
N LEU A 333 3.83 0.85 5.44
CA LEU A 333 2.67 -0.05 5.32
C LEU A 333 1.95 -0.24 6.68
N GLY A 334 1.89 0.81 7.50
CA GLY A 334 1.35 0.75 8.86
C GLY A 334 2.35 0.21 9.88
N GLY A 335 3.16 -0.79 9.51
CA GLY A 335 4.24 -1.32 10.34
C GLY A 335 3.94 -2.71 10.91
N VAL A 336 4.44 -2.99 12.11
CA VAL A 336 4.30 -4.27 12.81
C VAL A 336 3.44 -4.08 14.05
N ARG A 337 2.38 -4.89 14.15
CA ARG A 337 1.42 -4.86 15.24
C ARG A 337 2.12 -5.03 16.58
N ARG A 338 1.69 -4.23 17.56
CA ARG A 338 2.28 -4.23 18.89
C ARG A 338 2.03 -5.55 19.60
N ALA A 339 3.05 -6.07 20.28
CA ALA A 339 2.97 -7.26 21.12
C ALA A 339 3.61 -7.00 22.49
N THR A 340 3.01 -7.57 23.54
CA THR A 340 3.64 -7.61 24.87
C THR A 340 4.69 -8.72 24.89
N VAL A 341 5.94 -8.37 25.18
CA VAL A 341 7.09 -9.27 25.15
C VAL A 341 7.85 -9.22 26.47
N THR A 342 8.36 -10.37 26.92
CA THR A 342 9.26 -10.47 28.08
C THR A 342 10.57 -11.09 27.60
N PRO A 343 11.44 -10.30 26.96
CA PRO A 343 12.62 -10.84 26.30
C PRO A 343 13.62 -11.40 27.33
N VAL A 344 14.05 -12.62 27.08
CA VAL A 344 15.12 -13.29 27.83
C VAL A 344 16.37 -13.30 26.93
N PHE A 345 17.47 -12.76 27.44
CA PHE A 345 18.72 -12.68 26.71
C PHE A 345 19.68 -13.78 27.15
N GLY A 346 20.22 -14.53 26.19
CA GLY A 346 21.26 -15.51 26.44
C GLY A 346 22.63 -14.88 26.73
N PRO A 347 23.68 -15.70 26.91
CA PRO A 347 25.04 -15.21 27.18
C PRO A 347 25.61 -14.27 26.09
N SER A 348 25.16 -14.42 24.84
CA SER A 348 25.52 -13.55 23.72
C SER A 348 24.86 -12.16 23.77
N GLY A 349 23.91 -11.95 24.68
CA GLY A 349 23.09 -10.75 24.74
C GLY A 349 22.00 -10.66 23.66
N ILE A 350 21.73 -11.76 22.94
CA ILE A 350 20.65 -11.87 21.95
C ILE A 350 19.47 -12.63 22.54
N SER A 351 18.25 -12.19 22.24
CA SER A 351 17.02 -12.85 22.67
C SER A 351 16.70 -14.10 21.85
N ALA A 352 15.80 -14.94 22.35
CA ALA A 352 15.07 -15.86 21.47
C ALA A 352 14.25 -15.08 20.41
N PRO A 353 13.94 -15.68 19.26
CA PRO A 353 13.03 -15.08 18.27
C PRO A 353 11.65 -14.78 18.87
N ILE A 354 11.09 -13.65 18.47
CA ILE A 354 9.76 -13.16 18.86
C ILE A 354 8.93 -13.11 17.59
N ASP A 355 7.83 -13.87 17.56
CA ASP A 355 6.86 -13.81 16.47
C ASP A 355 6.03 -12.53 16.57
N MET A 356 5.96 -11.80 15.46
CA MET A 356 5.16 -10.60 15.30
C MET A 356 4.48 -10.62 13.92
N GLU A 357 3.54 -9.72 13.70
CA GLU A 357 2.74 -9.66 12.47
C GLU A 357 2.65 -8.23 11.99
N PHE A 358 2.64 -8.03 10.67
CA PHE A 358 2.36 -6.73 10.08
C PHE A 358 0.96 -6.26 10.48
N MET A 359 0.75 -4.96 10.57
CA MET A 359 -0.56 -4.41 10.90
C MET A 359 -1.59 -4.69 9.79
N TYR A 360 -1.14 -4.76 8.53
CA TYR A 360 -1.99 -4.95 7.37
C TYR A 360 -1.43 -6.00 6.40
N PRO A 361 -2.31 -6.64 5.61
CA PRO A 361 -1.88 -7.41 4.47
C PRO A 361 -1.15 -6.54 3.45
N LEU A 362 -0.24 -7.15 2.70
CA LEU A 362 0.41 -6.53 1.55
C LEU A 362 -0.64 -6.13 0.49
N PRO A 363 -0.35 -5.15 -0.39
CA PRO A 363 -1.24 -4.77 -1.49
C PRO A 363 -1.73 -5.97 -2.31
N ARG A 364 -2.99 -5.93 -2.75
CA ARG A 364 -3.62 -6.93 -3.63
C ARG A 364 -3.32 -6.65 -5.11
N SER A 365 -2.06 -6.40 -5.41
CA SER A 365 -1.55 -6.11 -6.75
C SER A 365 -0.07 -6.40 -6.79
N VAL A 366 0.48 -6.69 -7.97
CA VAL A 366 1.92 -6.82 -8.19
C VAL A 366 2.63 -5.52 -7.87
N GLN A 367 3.61 -5.56 -6.97
CA GLN A 367 4.44 -4.40 -6.60
C GLN A 367 5.85 -4.82 -6.14
N ALA A 368 6.79 -3.89 -6.29
CA ALA A 368 8.09 -3.95 -5.65
C ALA A 368 8.18 -2.83 -4.60
N LEU A 369 7.96 -3.20 -3.34
CA LEU A 369 7.79 -2.29 -2.21
C LEU A 369 9.14 -2.05 -1.53
N SER A 370 9.46 -0.79 -1.27
CA SER A 370 10.54 -0.42 -0.36
C SER A 370 9.92 0.08 0.93
N ILE A 371 10.13 -0.63 2.03
CA ILE A 371 9.51 -0.33 3.32
C ILE A 371 10.55 0.02 4.38
N SER A 372 10.25 1.01 5.20
CA SER A 372 10.89 1.22 6.50
C SER A 372 10.01 0.71 7.62
N LEU A 373 10.64 0.17 8.65
CA LEU A 373 10.03 -0.13 9.95
C LEU A 373 10.86 0.54 11.03
N ASP A 374 10.27 1.51 11.71
CA ASP A 374 10.83 2.19 12.86
C ASP A 374 10.28 1.55 14.13
N TRP A 375 11.14 0.78 14.80
CA TRP A 375 10.80 -0.04 15.94
C TRP A 375 10.81 0.77 17.22
N TYR A 376 9.85 0.48 18.09
CA TYR A 376 9.75 1.12 19.40
C TYR A 376 9.38 0.11 20.48
N ALA A 377 9.73 0.43 21.73
CA ALA A 377 9.32 -0.31 22.91
C ALA A 377 8.92 0.64 24.03
N ARG A 378 8.01 0.20 24.91
CA ARG A 378 7.72 0.86 26.20
C ARG A 378 7.43 -0.17 27.28
N ASP A 379 7.61 0.19 28.53
CA ASP A 379 7.25 -0.65 29.67
C ASP A 379 5.74 -0.93 29.73
N THR A 380 5.34 -2.11 30.23
CA THR A 380 3.94 -2.53 30.39
C THR A 380 3.81 -3.62 31.49
N PRO A 381 2.65 -3.82 32.17
CA PRO A 381 1.39 -3.07 32.10
C PRO A 381 1.48 -1.79 32.94
N GLY A 382 1.43 -0.62 32.30
CA GLY A 382 1.50 0.67 32.98
C GLY A 382 1.82 1.81 32.02
N ALA A 383 1.92 3.01 32.59
CA ALA A 383 2.41 4.18 31.88
C ALA A 383 3.92 4.04 31.62
N GLY A 384 4.36 4.34 30.39
CA GLY A 384 5.76 4.35 30.03
C GLY A 384 6.02 5.18 28.79
N VAL A 385 7.22 5.75 28.68
CA VAL A 385 7.64 6.55 27.52
C VAL A 385 8.10 5.63 26.40
N PRO A 386 7.49 5.69 25.20
CA PRO A 386 7.98 4.95 24.03
C PRO A 386 9.41 5.35 23.66
N VAL A 387 10.27 4.35 23.47
CA VAL A 387 11.67 4.51 23.09
C VAL A 387 11.91 3.85 21.75
N THR A 388 12.62 4.51 20.84
CA THR A 388 13.09 3.91 19.61
C THR A 388 14.10 2.80 19.90
N VAL A 389 13.85 1.60 19.36
CA VAL A 389 14.71 0.42 19.50
C VAL A 389 15.34 -0.01 18.18
N GLY A 390 15.33 0.88 17.18
CA GLY A 390 16.05 0.72 15.91
C GLY A 390 15.15 0.91 14.70
N SER A 391 15.77 0.93 13.52
CA SER A 391 15.08 1.03 12.24
C SER A 391 15.57 -0.07 11.31
N SER A 392 14.68 -0.57 10.48
CA SER A 392 15.00 -1.58 9.46
C SER A 392 14.37 -1.21 8.13
N TRP A 393 15.06 -1.55 7.04
CA TRP A 393 14.65 -1.25 5.67
C TRP A 393 14.58 -2.54 4.90
N HIS A 394 13.49 -2.74 4.14
CA HIS A 394 13.24 -4.00 3.44
C HIS A 394 12.71 -3.77 2.03
N ARG A 395 13.09 -4.66 1.12
CA ARG A 395 12.50 -4.77 -0.22
C ARG A 395 11.54 -5.96 -0.21
N ILE A 396 10.26 -5.72 -0.46
CA ILE A 396 9.23 -6.76 -0.48
C ILE A 396 8.56 -6.80 -1.84
N PHE A 397 8.56 -7.97 -2.49
CA PHE A 397 7.82 -8.21 -3.71
C PHE A 397 6.44 -8.80 -3.40
N THR A 398 5.43 -8.28 -4.08
CA THR A 398 4.10 -8.90 -4.16
C THR A 398 3.90 -9.43 -5.57
N VAL A 399 3.53 -10.71 -5.68
CA VAL A 399 3.26 -11.39 -6.95
C VAL A 399 1.80 -11.87 -6.99
N LEU A 400 1.28 -12.20 -8.17
CA LEU A 400 -0.10 -12.67 -8.32
C LEU A 400 -0.34 -13.95 -7.51
N ARG A 401 0.63 -14.85 -7.57
CA ARG A 401 0.69 -16.13 -6.86
C ARG A 401 2.11 -16.66 -6.86
N ARG A 402 2.39 -17.64 -6.00
CA ARG A 402 3.65 -18.40 -6.07
C ARG A 402 3.85 -18.93 -7.50
N PRO A 403 5.05 -18.79 -8.11
CA PRO A 403 5.28 -19.23 -9.48
C PRO A 403 4.89 -20.69 -9.73
N VAL A 404 4.14 -20.91 -10.80
CA VAL A 404 3.57 -22.22 -11.21
C VAL A 404 4.12 -22.69 -12.56
N ALA A 405 5.16 -22.02 -13.06
CA ALA A 405 5.76 -22.29 -14.35
C ALA A 405 7.28 -22.37 -14.25
N GLU A 406 7.89 -23.29 -15.02
CA GLU A 406 9.34 -23.30 -15.22
C GLU A 406 9.82 -21.97 -15.83
N PRO A 407 11.06 -21.53 -15.51
CA PRO A 407 12.06 -22.21 -14.67
C PRO A 407 11.85 -22.04 -13.14
N TRP A 408 10.79 -21.36 -12.71
CA TRP A 408 10.60 -20.90 -11.32
C TRP A 408 9.95 -21.92 -10.39
N ILE A 409 9.56 -23.09 -10.89
CA ILE A 409 9.16 -24.23 -10.05
C ILE A 409 10.41 -24.99 -9.60
N SER A 410 11.29 -25.31 -10.53
CA SER A 410 12.51 -26.06 -10.24
C SER A 410 13.62 -25.22 -9.61
N ARG A 411 13.47 -23.88 -9.61
CA ARG A 411 14.42 -22.93 -9.05
C ARG A 411 13.74 -21.87 -8.20
N ARG A 412 14.47 -21.36 -7.21
CA ARG A 412 14.04 -20.18 -6.46
C ARG A 412 13.94 -18.98 -7.41
N PRO A 413 12.84 -18.22 -7.40
CA PRO A 413 12.75 -16.95 -8.10
C PRO A 413 13.92 -16.04 -7.76
N TRP A 414 14.46 -15.37 -8.78
CA TRP A 414 15.54 -14.41 -8.59
C TRP A 414 14.96 -13.06 -8.18
N ALA A 415 15.51 -12.47 -7.13
CA ALA A 415 15.12 -11.14 -6.67
C ALA A 415 15.33 -10.09 -7.76
N SER A 416 16.40 -10.20 -8.55
CA SER A 416 16.66 -9.31 -9.70
C SER A 416 15.61 -9.42 -10.80
N ALA A 417 15.11 -10.63 -11.07
CA ALA A 417 14.02 -10.87 -12.02
C ALA A 417 12.68 -10.33 -11.48
N LEU A 418 12.40 -10.55 -10.19
CA LEU A 418 11.22 -10.00 -9.53
C LEU A 418 11.23 -8.47 -9.50
N ASP A 419 12.36 -7.84 -9.21
CA ASP A 419 12.47 -6.38 -9.18
C ASP A 419 12.10 -5.76 -10.53
N ARG A 420 12.60 -6.37 -11.61
CA ARG A 420 12.26 -5.99 -12.98
C ARG A 420 10.79 -6.25 -13.31
N ALA A 421 10.31 -7.48 -13.06
CA ALA A 421 8.97 -7.90 -13.45
C ALA A 421 7.89 -7.15 -12.65
N CYS A 422 8.07 -6.99 -11.34
CA CYS A 422 7.16 -6.21 -10.50
C CYS A 422 7.19 -4.71 -10.85
N GLY A 423 8.35 -4.18 -11.28
CA GLY A 423 8.43 -2.82 -11.81
C GLY A 423 7.64 -2.65 -13.10
N TYR A 424 7.72 -3.62 -14.03
CA TYR A 424 6.99 -3.60 -15.29
C TYR A 424 5.48 -3.77 -15.12
N ALA A 425 5.05 -4.69 -14.25
CA ALA A 425 3.65 -5.03 -14.02
C ALA A 425 3.07 -4.40 -12.75
N SER A 426 3.61 -3.26 -12.29
CA SER A 426 3.14 -2.62 -11.07
C SER A 426 1.64 -2.28 -11.16
N GLY A 427 0.87 -2.72 -10.16
CA GLY A 427 -0.59 -2.54 -10.11
C GLY A 427 -1.40 -3.65 -10.79
N ALA A 428 -0.78 -4.61 -11.47
CA ALA A 428 -1.49 -5.74 -12.06
C ALA A 428 -2.14 -6.62 -10.99
N VAL A 429 -3.36 -7.09 -11.24
CA VAL A 429 -4.15 -7.91 -10.31
C VAL A 429 -4.54 -9.28 -10.87
N ASP A 430 -4.20 -9.53 -12.13
CA ASP A 430 -4.44 -10.80 -12.82
C ASP A 430 -3.33 -11.10 -13.84
N GLU A 431 -3.31 -12.34 -14.34
CA GLU A 431 -2.27 -12.80 -15.27
C GLU A 431 -2.29 -12.06 -16.61
N VAL A 432 -3.47 -11.68 -17.09
CA VAL A 432 -3.62 -11.01 -18.40
C VAL A 432 -2.99 -9.63 -18.33
N THR A 433 -3.34 -8.84 -17.32
CA THR A 433 -2.79 -7.51 -17.09
C THR A 433 -1.29 -7.54 -16.79
N ALA A 434 -0.82 -8.51 -16.01
CA ALA A 434 0.61 -8.67 -15.72
C ALA A 434 1.42 -9.05 -16.97
N ALA A 435 0.99 -10.07 -17.72
CA ALA A 435 1.64 -10.48 -18.96
C ALA A 435 1.64 -9.37 -20.01
N ALA A 436 0.52 -8.64 -20.14
CA ALA A 436 0.41 -7.50 -21.04
C ALA A 436 1.40 -6.39 -20.67
N ALA A 437 1.46 -6.02 -19.39
CA ALA A 437 2.34 -4.98 -18.89
C ALA A 437 3.83 -5.35 -19.04
N VAL A 438 4.21 -6.60 -18.75
CA VAL A 438 5.57 -7.11 -18.99
C VAL A 438 5.94 -7.01 -20.47
N THR A 439 5.03 -7.43 -21.36
CA THR A 439 5.24 -7.40 -22.82
C THR A 439 5.43 -5.96 -23.32
N GLN A 440 4.56 -5.06 -22.86
CA GLN A 440 4.60 -3.65 -23.20
C GLN A 440 5.87 -2.97 -22.70
N ALA A 441 6.23 -3.16 -21.43
CA ALA A 441 7.41 -2.55 -20.84
C ALA A 441 8.71 -3.08 -21.45
N TYR A 442 8.77 -4.38 -21.78
CA TYR A 442 9.88 -4.96 -22.53
C TYR A 442 10.03 -4.31 -23.91
N ASN A 443 8.94 -4.23 -24.68
CA ASN A 443 8.94 -3.64 -26.01
C ASN A 443 9.31 -2.15 -25.99
N ALA A 444 8.82 -1.41 -24.99
CA ALA A 444 9.10 0.01 -24.80
C ALA A 444 10.43 0.30 -24.09
N SER A 445 11.26 -0.71 -23.80
CA SER A 445 12.45 -0.55 -22.97
C SER A 445 13.52 0.37 -23.54
N GLY A 446 13.54 0.60 -24.86
CA GLY A 446 14.48 1.49 -25.55
C GLY A 446 15.95 1.04 -25.54
N VAL A 447 16.26 -0.09 -24.90
CA VAL A 447 17.62 -0.62 -24.77
C VAL A 447 17.88 -1.82 -25.68
N ILE A 448 16.89 -2.30 -26.42
CA ILE A 448 17.04 -3.43 -27.33
C ILE A 448 16.42 -3.11 -28.68
N SER A 449 16.95 -3.75 -29.73
CA SER A 449 16.48 -3.60 -31.09
C SER A 449 16.49 -4.95 -31.80
N TYR A 450 15.52 -5.17 -32.68
CA TYR A 450 15.43 -6.41 -33.43
C TYR A 450 16.61 -6.54 -34.41
N ASP A 451 17.15 -7.76 -34.54
CA ASP A 451 18.07 -8.10 -35.62
C ASP A 451 17.30 -8.56 -36.86
N THR A 452 17.02 -7.61 -37.75
CA THR A 452 16.34 -7.85 -39.03
C THR A 452 17.27 -8.40 -40.12
N VAL A 453 18.55 -8.63 -39.83
CA VAL A 453 19.57 -9.04 -40.80
C VAL A 453 19.99 -10.49 -40.60
N SER A 454 20.50 -10.84 -39.40
CA SER A 454 21.01 -12.20 -39.15
C SER A 454 19.96 -13.11 -38.51
N GLY A 455 19.09 -12.55 -37.66
CA GLY A 455 18.03 -13.29 -36.96
C GLY A 455 18.54 -14.28 -35.89
N ASN A 456 19.83 -14.25 -35.56
CA ASN A 456 20.42 -15.11 -34.53
C ASN A 456 20.05 -14.62 -33.13
N THR A 457 19.85 -15.56 -32.21
CA THR A 457 19.65 -15.24 -30.79
C THR A 457 20.97 -14.73 -30.20
N MET A 458 20.89 -13.63 -29.45
CA MET A 458 22.03 -13.07 -28.72
C MET A 458 22.05 -13.56 -27.26
N TYR A 459 20.88 -13.85 -26.69
CA TYR A 459 20.73 -14.24 -25.28
C TYR A 459 20.51 -15.75 -25.09
N GLY A 460 20.69 -16.53 -26.14
CA GLY A 460 20.84 -17.97 -26.08
C GLY A 460 19.57 -18.75 -26.38
N TRP A 461 19.80 -19.93 -26.97
CA TRP A 461 18.75 -20.89 -27.33
C TRP A 461 18.37 -21.83 -26.18
N ALA A 462 19.35 -22.30 -25.41
CA ALA A 462 19.20 -23.06 -24.16
C ALA A 462 20.60 -23.24 -23.53
N PRO A 463 20.87 -22.69 -22.33
CA PRO A 463 19.96 -21.89 -21.50
C PRO A 463 19.81 -20.44 -22.00
N PHE A 464 18.70 -19.80 -21.60
CA PHE A 464 18.51 -18.36 -21.72
C PHE A 464 19.43 -17.63 -20.72
N GLN A 465 20.28 -16.73 -21.22
CA GLN A 465 21.23 -15.93 -20.47
C GLN A 465 20.49 -14.78 -19.75
N LEU A 466 19.77 -15.12 -18.67
CA LEU A 466 18.86 -14.20 -18.01
C LEU A 466 19.64 -13.14 -17.22
N THR A 467 20.78 -13.51 -16.64
CA THR A 467 21.65 -12.56 -15.91
C THR A 467 22.02 -11.36 -16.79
N GLU A 468 22.50 -11.63 -17.99
CA GLU A 468 22.94 -10.63 -18.96
C GLU A 468 21.75 -9.89 -19.59
N MET A 469 20.60 -10.55 -19.76
CA MET A 469 19.38 -9.86 -20.23
C MET A 469 18.89 -8.86 -19.18
N LEU A 470 18.87 -9.23 -17.89
CA LEU A 470 18.50 -8.32 -16.81
C LEU A 470 19.48 -7.13 -16.73
N GLU A 471 20.78 -7.37 -16.88
CA GLU A 471 21.79 -6.31 -16.97
C GLU A 471 21.50 -5.35 -18.13
N ARG A 472 21.22 -5.89 -19.33
CA ARG A 472 20.87 -5.07 -20.50
C ARG A 472 19.62 -4.24 -20.28
N LEU A 473 18.57 -4.86 -19.73
CA LEU A 473 17.32 -4.17 -19.41
C LEU A 473 17.52 -3.08 -18.36
N ALA A 474 18.54 -3.17 -17.50
CA ALA A 474 18.95 -2.13 -16.57
C ALA A 474 19.80 -1.00 -17.19
N GLY A 475 20.02 -1.04 -18.51
CA GLY A 475 20.85 -0.08 -19.24
C GLY A 475 22.33 -0.45 -19.30
N GLY A 476 22.72 -1.61 -18.74
CA GLY A 476 24.05 -2.17 -18.85
C GLY A 476 24.36 -2.74 -20.24
N VAL A 477 25.51 -3.40 -20.36
CA VAL A 477 25.97 -3.94 -21.65
C VAL A 477 25.25 -5.25 -21.97
N GLY A 478 25.15 -6.15 -20.98
CA GLY A 478 24.67 -7.52 -21.20
C GLY A 478 25.46 -8.21 -22.32
N LEU A 479 24.78 -8.97 -23.17
CA LEU A 479 25.40 -9.55 -24.39
C LEU A 479 25.29 -8.64 -25.62
N GLY A 480 24.63 -7.48 -25.49
CA GLY A 480 24.47 -6.48 -26.54
C GLY A 480 23.01 -6.04 -26.75
N GLY A 481 22.80 -5.02 -27.59
CA GLY A 481 21.47 -4.44 -27.81
C GLY A 481 20.62 -5.12 -28.88
N LYS A 482 21.05 -6.25 -29.44
CA LYS A 482 20.33 -6.95 -30.53
C LYS A 482 19.61 -8.17 -29.98
N VAL A 483 18.36 -8.36 -30.43
CA VAL A 483 17.52 -9.50 -30.02
C VAL A 483 16.82 -10.09 -31.24
N ASN A 484 16.51 -11.38 -31.17
CA ASN A 484 15.57 -12.03 -32.09
C ASN A 484 14.25 -12.42 -31.38
N CYS A 485 13.35 -13.09 -32.11
CA CYS A 485 12.04 -13.46 -31.58
C CYS A 485 12.13 -14.41 -30.39
N THR A 486 13.10 -15.32 -30.40
CA THR A 486 13.36 -16.22 -29.27
C THR A 486 13.87 -15.47 -28.03
N ASP A 487 14.79 -14.51 -28.18
CA ASP A 487 15.24 -13.69 -27.05
C ASP A 487 14.06 -12.92 -26.43
N SER A 488 13.17 -12.37 -27.26
CA SER A 488 11.96 -11.68 -26.81
C SER A 488 10.95 -12.62 -26.15
N ALA A 489 10.66 -13.77 -26.76
CA ALA A 489 9.78 -14.78 -26.19
C ALA A 489 10.29 -15.27 -24.83
N ASN A 490 11.59 -15.56 -24.73
CA ASN A 490 12.25 -15.93 -23.48
C ASN A 490 12.09 -14.86 -22.42
N THR A 491 12.34 -13.60 -22.76
CA THR A 491 12.29 -12.50 -21.80
C THR A 491 10.87 -12.27 -21.29
N VAL A 492 9.90 -12.14 -22.19
CA VAL A 492 8.50 -11.86 -21.82
C VAL A 492 7.94 -12.99 -20.95
N SER A 493 8.07 -14.24 -21.39
CA SER A 493 7.54 -15.38 -20.64
C SER A 493 8.27 -15.60 -19.31
N THR A 494 9.60 -15.47 -19.26
CA THR A 494 10.36 -15.68 -18.02
C THR A 494 10.00 -14.62 -16.96
N LEU A 495 9.89 -13.36 -17.35
CA LEU A 495 9.50 -12.27 -16.45
C LEU A 495 8.01 -12.31 -16.06
N ALA A 496 7.10 -12.65 -16.98
CA ALA A 496 5.69 -12.81 -16.61
C ALA A 496 5.50 -14.00 -15.66
N ASN A 497 6.19 -15.11 -15.91
CA ASN A 497 6.05 -16.33 -15.12
C ASN A 497 6.63 -16.20 -13.70
N VAL A 498 7.63 -15.32 -13.47
CA VAL A 498 8.13 -15.06 -12.11
C VAL A 498 7.08 -14.36 -11.23
N LEU A 499 6.10 -13.70 -11.84
CA LEU A 499 4.96 -13.07 -11.16
C LEU A 499 3.80 -14.04 -10.90
N GLY A 500 3.89 -15.28 -11.40
CA GLY A 500 2.83 -16.28 -11.31
C GLY A 500 2.00 -16.46 -12.57
N CYS A 501 2.38 -15.89 -13.72
CA CYS A 501 1.74 -16.18 -15.01
C CYS A 501 2.15 -17.57 -15.55
N GLU A 502 1.45 -18.03 -16.59
CA GLU A 502 1.68 -19.34 -17.23
C GLU A 502 2.01 -19.29 -18.73
N LEU A 503 2.86 -18.36 -19.15
CA LEU A 503 3.26 -18.25 -20.55
C LEU A 503 4.24 -19.37 -20.97
N TRP A 504 4.08 -19.82 -22.21
CA TRP A 504 4.98 -20.71 -22.93
C TRP A 504 5.77 -19.92 -23.97
N GLN A 505 6.99 -20.35 -24.29
CA GLN A 505 7.59 -20.01 -25.57
C GLN A 505 7.10 -21.02 -26.60
N SER A 506 6.53 -20.57 -27.71
CA SER A 506 6.07 -21.45 -28.79
C SER A 506 6.25 -20.80 -30.15
N ARG A 507 6.53 -21.65 -31.14
CA ARG A 507 6.76 -21.20 -32.51
C ARG A 507 5.48 -21.24 -33.33
N MET A 508 5.48 -20.44 -34.39
CA MET A 508 4.62 -20.59 -35.55
C MET A 508 5.47 -20.92 -36.79
N ALA A 509 5.02 -21.94 -37.54
CA ALA A 509 5.47 -22.37 -38.86
C ALA A 509 6.99 -22.52 -39.09
N SER A 510 7.37 -22.92 -40.31
CA SER A 510 8.77 -23.13 -40.73
C SER A 510 9.19 -22.35 -41.99
N SER A 511 8.34 -21.43 -42.47
CA SER A 511 8.61 -20.35 -43.44
C SER A 511 7.27 -19.69 -43.82
N PHE A 512 7.13 -18.37 -43.70
CA PHE A 512 5.92 -17.66 -44.13
C PHE A 512 6.15 -16.18 -44.44
N ASP A 513 5.40 -15.65 -45.41
CA ASP A 513 5.43 -14.23 -45.79
C ASP A 513 4.79 -13.33 -44.72
N LEU A 514 5.25 -12.08 -44.64
CA LEU A 514 4.81 -11.10 -43.65
C LEU A 514 4.12 -9.89 -44.30
N ASN A 515 3.14 -9.33 -43.58
CA ASN A 515 2.76 -7.94 -43.79
C ASN A 515 3.87 -7.01 -43.24
N PRO A 516 3.88 -5.72 -43.61
CA PRO A 516 4.72 -4.74 -42.91
C PRO A 516 4.49 -4.80 -41.40
N LEU A 517 5.59 -4.78 -40.65
CA LEU A 517 5.57 -4.75 -39.18
C LEU A 517 6.56 -3.71 -38.65
N LEU A 518 6.38 -3.30 -37.39
CA LEU A 518 7.29 -2.40 -36.70
C LEU A 518 8.04 -3.16 -35.60
N ALA A 519 9.28 -3.55 -35.90
CA ALA A 519 10.09 -4.34 -34.99
C ALA A 519 10.57 -3.51 -33.78
N ILE A 520 10.77 -4.15 -32.63
CA ILE A 520 11.26 -3.52 -31.40
C ILE A 520 12.55 -2.72 -31.66
N GLY A 521 12.61 -1.51 -31.12
CA GLY A 521 13.77 -0.61 -31.27
C GLY A 521 13.98 -0.07 -32.69
N THR A 522 12.99 -0.20 -33.58
CA THR A 522 12.99 0.41 -34.92
C THR A 522 11.89 1.47 -35.05
N GLY A 523 12.07 2.42 -35.97
CA GLY A 523 11.09 3.48 -36.24
C GLY A 523 10.42 3.38 -37.61
N ALA A 524 10.65 2.30 -38.35
CA ALA A 524 10.19 2.14 -39.73
C ALA A 524 9.45 0.82 -39.91
N TRP A 525 8.28 0.89 -40.54
CA TRP A 525 7.54 -0.28 -41.00
C TRP A 525 8.30 -0.96 -42.13
N ALA A 526 8.53 -2.26 -41.99
CA ALA A 526 9.26 -3.03 -42.99
C ALA A 526 8.81 -4.50 -42.99
N VAL A 527 9.12 -5.20 -44.09
CA VAL A 527 9.08 -6.65 -44.17
C VAL A 527 10.52 -7.17 -43.98
N PRO A 528 10.87 -7.73 -42.80
CA PRO A 528 12.24 -8.16 -42.51
C PRO A 528 12.65 -9.41 -43.32
N PHE A 529 13.96 -9.73 -43.29
CA PHE A 529 14.53 -10.98 -43.82
C PHE A 529 14.20 -11.32 -45.29
N ASN A 530 14.02 -10.30 -46.14
CA ASN A 530 13.72 -10.48 -47.56
C ASN A 530 12.41 -11.26 -47.82
N GLY A 531 11.38 -11.00 -47.02
CA GLY A 531 10.00 -11.37 -47.35
C GLY A 531 9.24 -12.12 -46.27
N GLY A 532 9.92 -12.69 -45.27
CA GLY A 532 9.23 -13.56 -44.31
C GLY A 532 10.08 -14.09 -43.16
N PHE A 533 9.41 -14.73 -42.20
CA PHE A 533 10.07 -15.43 -41.10
C PHE A 533 10.31 -16.89 -41.47
N SER A 534 11.52 -17.41 -41.18
CA SER A 534 11.80 -18.85 -41.21
C SER A 534 11.16 -19.59 -40.02
N TYR A 535 10.96 -18.89 -38.92
CA TYR A 535 10.06 -19.21 -37.82
C TYR A 535 9.84 -17.91 -37.02
N HIS A 536 8.77 -17.86 -36.24
CA HIS A 536 8.58 -16.81 -35.23
C HIS A 536 8.20 -17.45 -33.91
N GLU A 537 8.89 -17.09 -32.84
CA GLU A 537 8.63 -17.60 -31.50
C GLU A 537 8.14 -16.47 -30.60
N VAL A 538 7.07 -16.72 -29.85
CA VAL A 538 6.40 -15.72 -29.02
C VAL A 538 6.05 -16.30 -27.65
N ALA A 539 5.74 -15.43 -26.68
CA ALA A 539 5.12 -15.86 -25.45
C ALA A 539 3.62 -16.11 -25.69
N TRP A 540 3.10 -17.23 -25.20
CA TRP A 540 1.79 -17.78 -25.60
C TRP A 540 1.11 -18.50 -24.44
N THR A 541 -0.19 -18.34 -24.27
CA THR A 541 -0.96 -19.04 -23.22
C THR A 541 -1.31 -20.48 -23.59
N ASN A 542 -1.73 -21.25 -22.58
CA ASN A 542 -2.41 -22.55 -22.72
C ASN A 542 -1.69 -23.54 -23.66
N GLY A 543 -2.38 -23.98 -24.71
CA GLY A 543 -1.98 -24.97 -25.70
C GLY A 543 -1.03 -24.42 -26.77
N ALA A 544 -0.82 -23.11 -26.83
CA ALA A 544 -0.28 -22.38 -27.97
C ALA A 544 -0.99 -22.74 -29.30
N THR A 545 -2.32 -22.81 -29.25
CA THR A 545 -3.18 -23.05 -30.42
C THR A 545 -3.70 -21.75 -31.00
N ASP A 546 -4.49 -21.86 -32.08
CA ASP A 546 -5.16 -20.75 -32.74
C ASP A 546 -6.14 -19.97 -31.83
N THR A 547 -6.72 -20.61 -30.82
CA THR A 547 -7.63 -19.96 -29.87
C THR A 547 -6.92 -19.26 -28.72
N ASP A 548 -5.60 -19.42 -28.60
CA ASP A 548 -4.83 -18.96 -27.45
C ASP A 548 -4.23 -17.56 -27.66
N LEU A 549 -3.88 -16.92 -26.55
CA LEU A 549 -3.45 -15.54 -26.50
C LEU A 549 -1.94 -15.42 -26.69
N VAL A 550 -1.55 -14.50 -27.55
CA VAL A 550 -0.18 -14.16 -27.90
C VAL A 550 0.24 -12.87 -27.21
N TYR A 551 1.45 -12.92 -26.67
CA TYR A 551 2.18 -11.84 -26.03
C TYR A 551 3.50 -11.66 -26.77
N ASP A 552 3.46 -10.87 -27.84
CA ASP A 552 4.61 -10.63 -28.71
C ASP A 552 5.30 -9.32 -28.34
N GLY A 553 6.34 -9.42 -27.51
CA GLY A 553 7.15 -8.27 -27.12
C GLY A 553 8.12 -7.81 -28.22
N CYS A 554 8.17 -8.50 -29.35
CA CYS A 554 9.21 -8.35 -30.35
C CYS A 554 8.88 -7.31 -31.43
N LEU A 555 7.60 -7.04 -31.67
CA LEU A 555 7.14 -6.19 -32.76
C LEU A 555 5.71 -5.70 -32.54
N HIS A 556 5.34 -4.64 -33.25
CA HIS A 556 3.96 -4.25 -33.45
C HIS A 556 3.48 -4.77 -34.81
N VAL A 557 2.26 -5.31 -34.82
CA VAL A 557 1.50 -5.55 -36.05
C VAL A 557 0.70 -4.29 -36.39
N ASP A 558 0.17 -4.22 -37.61
CA ASP A 558 -0.72 -3.12 -38.00
C ASP A 558 -2.10 -3.29 -37.34
N GLY A 559 -2.58 -2.23 -36.70
CA GLY A 559 -3.88 -2.07 -36.05
C GLY A 559 -5.01 -1.67 -37.01
N ASP A 560 -4.68 -1.26 -38.24
CA ASP A 560 -5.65 -0.83 -39.25
C ASP A 560 -6.51 -1.99 -39.78
N ALA A 561 -7.48 -1.65 -40.62
CA ALA A 561 -8.39 -2.62 -41.26
C ALA A 561 -7.72 -3.44 -42.38
N ASP A 562 -6.69 -2.88 -43.02
CA ASP A 562 -5.86 -3.58 -44.00
C ASP A 562 -4.37 -3.53 -43.61
N PRO A 563 -3.85 -4.60 -42.97
CA PRO A 563 -2.46 -4.67 -42.54
C PRO A 563 -1.41 -4.58 -43.66
N GLY A 564 -1.82 -4.76 -44.92
CA GLY A 564 -0.91 -4.75 -46.07
C GLY A 564 -0.60 -3.36 -46.62
N THR A 565 -1.32 -2.32 -46.18
CA THR A 565 -1.26 -0.98 -46.79
C THR A 565 -1.13 0.12 -45.75
N ALA A 566 -0.34 1.15 -46.07
CA ALA A 566 -0.22 2.35 -45.26
C ALA A 566 -1.60 3.00 -44.97
N PRO A 567 -1.80 3.66 -43.82
CA PRO A 567 -0.79 4.35 -43.00
C PRO A 567 -0.07 3.54 -41.91
N HIS A 568 -0.55 2.34 -41.58
CA HIS A 568 -0.04 1.45 -40.53
C HIS A 568 -0.07 2.05 -39.12
N THR A 569 -1.06 1.64 -38.32
CA THR A 569 -1.17 2.03 -36.90
C THR A 569 -0.48 0.99 -36.01
N PRO A 570 0.53 1.34 -35.19
CA PRO A 570 1.20 0.37 -34.32
C PRO A 570 0.23 -0.27 -33.32
N LEU A 571 0.14 -1.60 -33.34
CA LEU A 571 -0.61 -2.40 -32.39
C LEU A 571 0.29 -3.48 -31.78
N LEU A 572 0.59 -3.36 -30.49
CA LEU A 572 1.39 -4.34 -29.77
C LEU A 572 0.53 -5.56 -29.37
N PRO A 573 0.93 -6.79 -29.73
CA PRO A 573 0.18 -7.99 -29.33
C PRO A 573 0.40 -8.32 -27.86
N ILE A 574 -0.43 -7.76 -26.97
CA ILE A 574 -0.31 -7.91 -25.50
C ILE A 574 -1.45 -8.70 -24.85
N ASN A 575 -2.34 -9.29 -25.64
CA ASN A 575 -3.42 -10.20 -25.26
C ASN A 575 -4.23 -10.56 -26.52
N MET A 576 -3.53 -10.87 -27.62
CA MET A 576 -4.19 -11.03 -28.92
C MET A 576 -4.39 -12.52 -29.21
N VAL A 577 -5.62 -12.93 -29.52
CA VAL A 577 -5.86 -14.30 -30.01
C VAL A 577 -5.03 -14.53 -31.27
N PHE A 578 -4.32 -15.66 -31.36
CA PHE A 578 -3.56 -16.00 -32.57
C PHE A 578 -4.48 -15.99 -33.80
N GLY A 579 -5.56 -16.76 -33.69
CA GLY A 579 -6.70 -16.81 -34.58
C GLY A 579 -6.41 -17.44 -35.94
N ASP A 580 -7.29 -17.11 -36.88
CA ASP A 580 -7.31 -17.70 -38.21
C ASP A 580 -6.84 -16.70 -39.28
N CYS A 581 -7.11 -17.03 -40.55
CA CYS A 581 -6.73 -16.19 -41.69
C CYS A 581 -7.88 -15.29 -42.18
N THR A 582 -9.00 -15.24 -41.47
CA THR A 582 -10.23 -14.55 -41.91
C THR A 582 -10.54 -13.34 -41.04
N SER A 583 -10.31 -13.45 -39.74
CA SER A 583 -10.51 -12.38 -38.77
C SER A 583 -9.24 -11.55 -38.59
N LEU A 584 -9.36 -10.26 -38.24
CA LEU A 584 -8.22 -9.38 -37.95
C LEU A 584 -7.59 -9.68 -36.57
N THR A 585 -7.32 -10.95 -36.31
CA THR A 585 -6.53 -11.47 -35.18
C THR A 585 -5.04 -11.41 -35.49
N TYR A 586 -4.19 -11.84 -34.55
CA TYR A 586 -2.73 -11.70 -34.66
C TYR A 586 -2.18 -12.27 -35.96
N ARG A 587 -2.61 -13.48 -36.34
CA ARG A 587 -2.14 -14.17 -37.55
C ARG A 587 -2.42 -13.40 -38.83
N ARG A 588 -3.63 -12.87 -39.01
CA ARG A 588 -4.00 -12.10 -40.21
C ARG A 588 -3.33 -10.73 -40.28
N ARG A 589 -3.01 -10.15 -39.11
CA ARG A 589 -2.25 -8.89 -39.02
C ARG A 589 -0.77 -9.12 -39.30
N LEU A 590 -0.20 -10.23 -38.85
CA LEU A 590 1.20 -10.59 -39.09
C LEU A 590 1.46 -10.98 -40.54
N CYS A 591 0.55 -11.71 -41.18
CA CYS A 591 0.78 -12.33 -42.49
C CYS A 591 -0.25 -11.91 -43.56
N PRO A 592 0.12 -11.85 -44.85
CA PRO A 592 -0.82 -11.57 -45.93
C PRO A 592 -1.72 -12.80 -46.18
N PRO A 593 -2.94 -12.65 -46.73
CA PRO A 593 -3.90 -13.74 -46.92
C PRO A 593 -3.56 -14.57 -48.17
N THR A 594 -2.32 -15.03 -48.28
CA THR A 594 -1.78 -15.76 -49.44
C THR A 594 -1.41 -17.20 -49.05
N PRO A 595 -1.24 -18.10 -50.04
CA PRO A 595 -0.76 -19.47 -49.79
C PRO A 595 0.62 -19.56 -49.12
N SER A 596 1.46 -18.53 -49.29
CA SER A 596 2.81 -18.41 -48.71
C SER A 596 2.86 -17.62 -47.40
N GLY A 597 1.84 -16.80 -47.11
CA GLY A 597 1.73 -16.03 -45.86
C GLY A 597 0.89 -16.74 -44.81
N CYS A 598 -0.33 -16.22 -44.60
CA CYS A 598 -1.28 -16.71 -43.62
C CYS A 598 -1.45 -18.23 -43.63
N ALA A 599 -1.59 -18.87 -44.79
CA ALA A 599 -1.80 -20.32 -44.88
C ALA A 599 -0.63 -21.15 -44.31
N GLN A 600 0.61 -20.64 -44.42
CA GLN A 600 1.79 -21.28 -43.85
C GLN A 600 2.01 -20.94 -42.38
N CYS A 601 1.57 -19.77 -41.91
CA CYS A 601 1.73 -19.31 -40.52
C CYS A 601 0.83 -20.10 -39.53
N GLN A 602 1.11 -21.38 -39.32
CA GLN A 602 0.36 -22.25 -38.40
C GLN A 602 1.02 -22.31 -37.02
N PRO A 603 0.24 -22.41 -35.93
CA PRO A 603 0.80 -22.64 -34.60
C PRO A 603 1.55 -23.99 -34.57
N GLN A 604 2.63 -24.09 -33.80
CA GLN A 604 3.35 -25.35 -33.57
C GLN A 604 3.34 -25.73 -32.08
N PRO A 605 2.21 -26.21 -31.51
CA PRO A 605 2.10 -26.59 -30.09
C PRO A 605 3.19 -27.55 -29.61
N GLY A 606 3.71 -28.42 -30.49
CA GLY A 606 4.80 -29.35 -30.17
C GLY A 606 6.15 -28.68 -29.88
N THR A 607 6.29 -27.38 -30.13
CA THR A 607 7.49 -26.59 -29.80
C THR A 607 7.40 -25.87 -28.46
N ARG A 608 6.25 -25.99 -27.77
CA ARG A 608 6.05 -25.36 -26.47
C ARG A 608 7.12 -25.78 -25.49
N GLN A 609 7.74 -24.77 -24.91
CA GLN A 609 8.75 -24.97 -23.88
C GLN A 609 8.76 -23.81 -22.90
N ARG A 610 9.44 -24.05 -21.78
CA ARG A 610 9.83 -23.05 -20.79
C ARG A 610 11.32 -23.27 -20.54
N ARG A 611 12.15 -22.47 -21.22
CA ARG A 611 13.60 -22.66 -21.23
C ARG A 611 14.22 -22.51 -19.83
N SER A 612 15.29 -23.25 -19.60
CA SER A 612 16.16 -23.06 -18.44
C SER A 612 16.91 -21.73 -18.53
N ILE A 613 17.30 -21.21 -17.37
CA ILE A 613 18.01 -19.94 -17.22
C ILE A 613 19.44 -20.15 -16.72
N ALA A 614 20.35 -19.29 -17.17
CA ALA A 614 21.73 -19.15 -16.69
C ALA A 614 21.95 -17.73 -16.16
#